data_AF-A0A522XVP3-F1
#
_entry.id   AF-A0A522XVP3-F1
#
_cell.length_a   1.000
_cell.length_b   1.000
_cell.length_c   1.000
_cell.angle_alpha   90.00
_cell.angle_beta   90.00
_cell.angle_gamma   90.00
#
_symmetry.space_group_name_H-M   'P 1'
#
loop_
_entity.id
_entity.type
_entity.pdbx_description
1 polymer ?
#
loop_
_entity_poly.entity_id
_entity_poly.type
_entity_poly.pdbx_seq_one_letter_code
_entity_poly.pdbx_strand_id
1 'polypeptide(L)'
;MELSDAVITIVHLAVGFILVFYAAKAYKKTKYPPMLLLVAGFTVLVLGETVVEDALYFIGSKFIQETIAESFEIIGFIILILAVKKS
;
A
#
# COMPACT_ATOMS: atom_id res chain seq x y z
N MET A 1 16.17 -13.80 -5.11
CA MET A 1 16.04 -12.34 -5.24
C MET A 1 17.38 -11.80 -5.68
N GLU A 2 17.40 -11.06 -6.78
CA GLU A 2 18.56 -10.24 -7.08
C GLU A 2 18.63 -9.08 -6.07
N LEU A 3 19.83 -8.55 -5.83
CA LEU A 3 20.04 -7.44 -4.90
C LEU A 3 19.17 -6.21 -5.24
N SER A 4 18.84 -6.02 -6.51
CA SER A 4 17.93 -4.98 -7.01
C SER A 4 16.53 -5.09 -6.42
N ASP A 5 15.94 -6.29 -6.45
CA ASP A 5 14.55 -6.51 -6.05
C ASP A 5 14.39 -6.24 -4.55
N ALA A 6 15.35 -6.73 -3.75
CA ALA A 6 15.38 -6.49 -2.31
C ALA A 6 15.43 -4.99 -1.95
N VAL A 7 16.25 -4.22 -2.68
CA VAL A 7 16.38 -2.78 -2.45
C VAL A 7 15.09 -2.06 -2.83
N ILE A 8 14.45 -2.43 -3.94
CA ILE A 8 13.17 -1.85 -4.38
C ILE A 8 12.10 -2.12 -3.32
N THR A 9 11.96 -3.37 -2.85
CA THR A 9 10.99 -3.72 -1.80
C THR A 9 11.23 -2.94 -0.50
N ILE A 10 12.49 -2.81 -0.05
CA ILE A 10 12.83 -2.04 1.15
C ILE A 10 12.47 -0.57 1.00
N VAL A 11 12.79 0.04 -0.16
CA VAL A 11 12.46 1.44 -0.43
C VAL A 11 10.95 1.63 -0.47
N HIS A 12 10.23 0.74 -1.14
CA HIS A 12 8.77 0.78 -1.24
C HIS A 12 8.13 0.69 0.16
N LEU A 13 8.58 -0.26 0.97
CA LEU A 13 8.12 -0.44 2.35
C LEU A 13 8.41 0.81 3.20
N ALA A 14 9.63 1.33 3.15
CA ALA A 14 10.05 2.49 3.94
C ALA A 14 9.26 3.75 3.57
N VAL A 15 9.17 4.08 2.27
CA VAL A 15 8.42 5.24 1.78
C VAL A 15 6.94 5.08 2.11
N GLY A 16 6.41 3.88 1.88
CA GLY A 16 5.05 3.50 2.24
C GLY A 16 4.69 3.77 3.70
N PHE A 17 5.49 3.24 4.63
CA PHE A 17 5.30 3.48 6.06
C PHE A 17 5.41 4.95 6.44
N ILE A 18 6.31 5.70 5.80
CA ILE A 18 6.45 7.14 6.01
C ILE A 18 5.15 7.86 5.60
N LEU A 19 4.57 7.52 4.45
CA LEU A 19 3.30 8.10 3.99
C LEU A 19 2.15 7.78 4.94
N VAL A 20 2.02 6.52 5.36
CA VAL A 20 1.03 6.09 6.35
C VAL A 20 1.20 6.86 7.66
N PHE A 21 2.44 6.99 8.15
CA PHE A 21 2.76 7.72 9.37
C PHE A 21 2.35 9.19 9.28
N TYR A 22 2.68 9.87 8.18
CA TYR A 22 2.31 11.27 7.99
C TYR A 22 0.80 11.47 7.87
N ALA A 23 0.10 10.61 7.13
CA ALA A 23 -1.36 10.66 7.05
C ALA A 23 -2.02 10.44 8.42
N ALA A 24 -1.52 9.47 9.20
CA ALA A 24 -2.02 9.19 10.55
C ALA A 24 -1.72 10.35 11.52
N LYS A 25 -0.51 10.93 11.45
CA LYS A 25 -0.13 12.11 12.22
C LYS A 25 -0.98 13.33 11.86
N ALA A 26 -1.26 13.54 10.59
CA ALA A 26 -2.14 14.61 10.11
C ALA A 26 -3.56 14.44 10.65
N TYR A 27 -4.13 13.23 10.56
CA TYR A 27 -5.43 12.92 11.15
C TYR A 27 -5.47 13.22 12.66
N LYS A 28 -4.45 12.80 13.41
CA LYS A 28 -4.39 13.07 14.85
C LYS A 28 -4.45 14.57 15.17
N LYS A 29 -3.85 15.42 14.34
CA LYS A 29 -3.80 16.88 14.52
C LYS A 29 -5.07 17.59 14.04
N THR A 30 -5.60 17.24 12.87
CA THR A 30 -6.70 17.97 12.23
C THR A 30 -8.07 17.35 12.47
N LYS A 31 -8.11 16.07 12.87
CA LYS A 31 -9.33 15.23 12.92
C LYS A 31 -10.10 15.17 11.60
N TYR A 32 -9.41 15.46 10.50
CA TYR A 32 -10.03 15.54 9.18
C TYR A 32 -10.25 14.15 8.59
N PRO A 33 -11.50 13.68 8.42
CA PRO A 33 -11.79 12.28 8.05
C PRO A 33 -11.12 11.78 6.77
N PRO A 34 -10.93 12.58 5.70
CA PRO A 34 -10.20 12.14 4.50
C PRO A 34 -8.77 11.65 4.77
N MET A 35 -8.12 12.12 5.85
CA MET A 35 -6.78 11.63 6.22
C MET A 35 -6.77 10.15 6.61
N LEU A 36 -7.88 9.62 7.14
CA LEU A 36 -8.01 8.18 7.41
C LEU A 36 -8.10 7.36 6.12
N LEU A 37 -8.70 7.91 5.07
CA LEU A 37 -8.72 7.27 3.76
C LEU A 37 -7.31 7.22 3.17
N LEU A 38 -6.50 8.27 3.35
CA LEU A 38 -5.09 8.23 2.97
C LEU A 38 -4.31 7.16 3.74
N VAL A 39 -4.51 7.05 5.06
CA VAL A 39 -3.92 5.97 5.87
C VAL A 39 -4.30 4.60 5.31
N ALA A 40 -5.59 4.37 5.06
CA ALA A 40 -6.07 3.09 4.54
C ALA A 40 -5.53 2.80 3.13
N GLY A 41 -5.59 3.77 2.22
CA GLY A 41 -5.13 3.62 0.84
C GLY A 41 -3.64 3.31 0.76
N PHE A 42 -2.79 4.10 1.44
CA PHE A 42 -1.35 3.82 1.47
C PHE A 42 -1.03 2.50 2.18
N THR A 43 -1.78 2.12 3.23
CA THR A 43 -1.56 0.82 3.88
C THR A 43 -1.87 -0.33 2.93
N VAL A 44 -2.98 -0.26 2.19
CA VAL A 44 -3.37 -1.29 1.21
C VAL A 44 -2.33 -1.41 0.10
N LEU A 45 -1.84 -0.28 -0.43
CA LEU A 45 -0.78 -0.28 -1.45
C LEU A 45 0.48 -0.97 -0.95
N VAL A 46 0.98 -0.58 0.23
CA VAL A 46 2.22 -1.11 0.79
C VAL A 46 2.10 -2.59 1.11
N LEU A 47 1.00 -3.01 1.74
CA LEU A 47 0.80 -4.41 2.08
C LEU A 47 0.54 -5.28 0.85
N GLY A 48 -0.14 -4.76 -0.16
CA GLY A 48 -0.35 -5.45 -1.44
C GLY A 48 0.97 -5.80 -2.12
N GLU A 49 1.83 -4.81 -2.28
CA GLU A 49 3.12 -4.97 -2.97
C GLU A 49 4.14 -5.78 -2.15
N THR A 50 4.12 -5.68 -0.82
CA THR A 50 5.18 -6.27 0.02
C THR A 50 4.75 -7.57 0.70
N VAL A 51 3.59 -7.59 1.34
CA VAL A 51 3.17 -8.72 2.19
C VAL A 51 2.34 -9.72 1.40
N VAL A 52 1.44 -9.25 0.55
CA VAL A 52 0.56 -10.14 -0.22
C VAL A 52 1.35 -10.87 -1.29
N GLU A 53 2.26 -10.19 -1.99
CA GLU A 53 3.14 -10.85 -2.95
C GLU A 53 3.97 -11.96 -2.29
N ASP A 54 4.67 -11.67 -1.19
CA ASP A 54 5.49 -12.65 -0.47
C ASP A 54 4.67 -13.79 0.15
N ALA A 55 3.50 -13.49 0.72
CA ALA A 55 2.64 -14.50 1.36
C ALA A 55 2.06 -15.50 0.36
N LEU A 56 1.81 -15.06 -0.89
CA LEU A 56 1.23 -15.87 -1.94
C LEU A 56 2.27 -16.63 -2.76
N TYR A 57 3.57 -16.46 -2.48
CA TYR A 57 4.65 -17.20 -3.15
C TYR A 57 4.43 -18.73 -3.14
N PHE A 58 3.82 -19.26 -2.06
CA PHE A 58 3.55 -20.69 -1.90
C PHE A 58 2.41 -21.25 -2.78
N ILE A 59 1.62 -20.40 -3.44
CA ILE A 59 0.50 -20.83 -4.31
C ILE A 59 1.00 -21.46 -5.61
N GLY A 60 2.29 -21.29 -5.95
CA GLY A 60 2.94 -21.95 -7.09
C GLY A 60 2.48 -21.46 -8.47
N SER A 61 1.56 -20.49 -8.51
CA SER A 61 1.01 -19.87 -9.71
C SER A 61 1.38 -18.39 -9.73
N LYS A 62 2.43 -18.05 -10.49
CA LYS A 62 2.89 -16.66 -10.66
C LYS A 62 1.77 -15.75 -11.17
N PHE A 63 0.96 -16.25 -12.11
CA PHE A 63 -0.18 -15.51 -12.66
C PHE A 63 -1.20 -15.11 -11.59
N ILE A 64 -1.56 -16.04 -10.68
CA ILE A 64 -2.52 -15.74 -9.62
C ILE A 64 -1.93 -14.78 -8.60
N GLN A 65 -0.66 -14.96 -8.24
CA GLN A 65 0.06 -14.07 -7.32
C GLN A 65 0.09 -12.63 -7.84
N GLU A 66 0.51 -12.43 -9.09
CA GLU A 66 0.60 -11.12 -9.75
C GLU A 66 -0.78 -10.46 -9.87
N THR A 67 -1.79 -11.23 -10.31
CA THR A 67 -3.18 -10.73 -10.42
C THR A 67 -3.72 -10.24 -9.07
N ILE A 68 -3.44 -10.96 -7.98
CA ILE A 68 -3.89 -10.57 -6.65
C ILE A 68 -3.15 -9.32 -6.17
N ALA A 69 -1.83 -9.26 -6.33
CA ALA A 69 -1.03 -8.09 -5.95
C ALA A 69 -1.52 -6.82 -6.66
N GLU A 70 -1.68 -6.88 -7.99
CA GLU A 70 -2.24 -5.77 -8.80
C GLU A 70 -3.65 -5.36 -8.33
N SER A 71 -4.48 -6.33 -7.92
CA SER A 71 -5.82 -6.04 -7.40
C SER A 71 -5.78 -5.22 -6.10
N PHE A 72 -4.83 -5.51 -5.20
CA PHE A 72 -4.62 -4.69 -3.99
C PHE A 72 -4.16 -3.29 -4.36
N GLU A 73 -3.28 -3.15 -5.36
CA GLU A 73 -2.82 -1.86 -5.85
C GLU A 73 -3.99 -0.99 -6.33
N ILE A 74 -4.85 -1.54 -7.20
CA ILE A 74 -6.04 -0.86 -7.73
C ILE A 74 -6.98 -0.44 -6.60
N ILE A 75 -7.24 -1.32 -5.63
CA ILE A 75 -8.07 -1.00 -4.46
C ILE A 75 -7.46 0.15 -3.66
N GLY A 76 -6.14 0.13 -3.43
CA GLY A 76 -5.41 1.20 -2.78
C GLY A 76 -5.60 2.54 -3.49
N PHE A 77 -5.44 2.58 -4.81
CA PHE A 77 -5.67 3.80 -5.61
C PHE A 77 -7.11 4.29 -5.55
N ILE A 78 -8.11 3.40 -5.60
CA ILE A 78 -9.51 3.78 -5.45
C ILE A 78 -9.73 4.49 -4.11
N ILE A 79 -9.17 3.95 -3.02
CA ILE A 79 -9.28 4.56 -1.70
C ILE A 79 -8.61 5.95 -1.67
N LEU A 80 -7.45 6.10 -2.30
CA LEU A 80 -6.78 7.40 -2.41
C LEU A 80 -7.61 8.42 -3.20
N ILE A 81 -8.21 8.02 -4.33
CA ILE A 81 -9.12 8.87 -5.11
C ILE A 81 -10.33 9.28 -4.27
N LEU A 82 -10.90 8.36 -3.49
CA LEU A 82 -11.98 8.66 -2.56
C LEU A 82 -11.54 9.65 -1.49
N ALA A 83 -10.31 9.57 -1.00
CA ALA A 83 -9.75 10.54 -0.05
C ALA A 83 -9.71 11.94 -0.65
N VAL A 84 -9.24 12.07 -1.90
CA VAL A 84 -9.17 13.36 -2.61
C VAL A 84 -10.56 13.91 -2.91
N LYS A 85 -11.48 13.09 -3.42
CA LYS A 85 -12.86 13.52 -3.72
C LYS A 85 -13.62 14.03 -2.49
N LYS A 86 -13.32 13.49 -1.31
CA LYS A 86 -13.96 13.86 -0.04
C LYS A 86 -13.23 15.00 0.67
N SER A 87 -12.08 15.41 0.14
CA SER A 87 -11.29 16.54 0.64
C SER A 87 -11.81 17.89 0.11
#